data_AF-A0A7X4JNW5-F1
#
_entry.id   AF-A0A7X4JNW5-F1
#
_cell.length_a   1.000
_cell.length_b   1.000
_cell.length_c   1.000
_cell.angle_alpha   90.00
_cell.angle_beta   90.00
_cell.angle_gamma   90.00
#
_symmetry.space_group_name_H-M   'P 1'
#
loop_
_entity.id
_entity.type
_entity.pdbx_description
1 polymer ?
#
loop_
_entity_poly.entity_id
_entity_poly.type
_entity_poly.pdbx_seq_one_letter_code
_entity_poly.pdbx_strand_id
1 'polypeptide(L)'
;MYNALVAEFGDDLTPESSFTSPEGYSPVVSPFLQAKETEDQEAAELRKNVERIDQSLSELLKFLNTDNKRADILMSQEKDIQSLRAELEKKDQENTELYQQIEHLQAENRRLSHKTSVSPDDRDEIVKDMALEVTGNDPVFGESIKNFQIDGTLPLQIAKIIENHLKQLLNSDGTFYELIQECDDAQLLDEDSVSLAHSIRKQRNMVAHSHGPEDPRIKTGRDLFCLFAASLLFPEIPPE
;
A
#
# COMPACT_ATOMS: atom_id res chain seq x y z
N MET A 1 72.76 56.04 45.04
CA MET A 1 73.68 57.18 44.80
C MET A 1 73.20 58.39 45.61
N TYR A 2 73.22 58.27 46.95
CA TYR A 2 73.01 59.38 47.91
C TYR A 2 73.79 59.09 49.21
N ASN A 3 74.96 58.45 49.07
CA ASN A 3 76.00 58.34 50.10
C ASN A 3 77.10 59.36 49.77
N ALA A 4 76.78 60.64 49.77
CA ALA A 4 77.75 61.70 49.46
C ALA A 4 77.39 63.07 50.08
N LEU A 5 76.81 63.07 51.29
CA LEU A 5 76.62 64.30 52.09
C LEU A 5 76.86 64.03 53.59
N VAL A 6 77.87 63.20 53.86
CA VAL A 6 78.52 63.08 55.17
C VAL A 6 79.99 63.38 54.93
N ALA A 7 80.41 64.63 55.18
CA ALA A 7 81.78 65.04 55.49
C ALA A 7 81.92 66.56 55.35
N GLU A 8 81.48 67.34 56.33
CA GLU A 8 82.18 68.56 56.73
C GLU A 8 81.58 69.05 58.05
N PHE A 9 82.45 69.27 59.04
CA PHE A 9 82.17 69.60 60.44
C PHE A 9 81.68 68.39 61.27
N GLY A 10 82.56 67.58 61.90
CA GLY A 10 83.70 68.00 62.72
C GLY A 10 83.15 68.50 64.06
N ASP A 11 83.01 67.59 65.03
CA ASP A 11 83.93 67.47 66.17
C ASP A 11 83.76 68.65 67.14
N ASP A 12 83.09 68.39 68.27
CA ASP A 12 83.78 68.39 69.58
C ASP A 12 82.79 68.27 70.73
N LEU A 13 83.33 67.76 71.85
CA LEU A 13 82.78 67.68 73.22
C LEU A 13 82.13 66.35 73.63
N THR A 14 83.00 65.37 73.92
CA THR A 14 82.95 64.63 75.20
C THR A 14 83.73 65.47 76.26
N PRO A 15 83.59 65.31 77.60
CA PRO A 15 83.38 64.03 78.27
C PRO A 15 82.55 63.99 79.58
N GLU A 16 82.28 62.75 79.98
CA GLU A 16 81.99 62.28 81.35
C GLU A 16 80.66 62.65 82.03
N SER A 17 79.77 61.65 82.08
CA SER A 17 79.20 61.22 83.36
C SER A 17 78.72 59.76 83.24
N SER A 18 79.41 58.88 83.94
CA SER A 18 78.99 57.51 84.23
C SER A 18 77.68 57.50 85.02
N PHE A 19 76.62 56.94 84.46
CA PHE A 19 75.49 56.46 85.26
C PHE A 19 74.96 55.12 84.73
N THR A 20 74.82 54.22 85.69
CA THR A 20 74.45 52.81 85.62
C THR A 20 73.10 52.54 84.96
N SER A 21 73.01 51.42 84.24
CA SER A 21 71.78 50.84 83.68
C SER A 21 70.68 50.63 84.73
N PRO A 22 69.43 50.53 84.27
CA PRO A 22 68.73 49.27 84.48
C PRO A 22 68.09 48.70 83.21
N GLU A 23 67.99 47.38 83.26
CA GLU A 23 67.41 46.44 82.32
C GLU A 23 65.97 46.78 81.91
N GLY A 24 65.63 46.41 80.66
CA GLY A 24 64.24 46.24 80.23
C GLY A 24 63.77 47.17 79.11
N TYR A 25 64.32 47.03 77.89
CA TYR A 25 63.64 47.50 76.69
C TYR A 25 63.44 46.33 75.71
N SER A 26 62.22 45.80 75.72
CA SER A 26 61.67 45.04 74.60
C SER A 26 61.45 46.03 73.43
N PRO A 27 61.76 45.68 72.17
CA PRO A 27 61.58 46.62 71.07
C PRO A 27 60.08 46.87 70.87
N VAL A 28 59.63 48.08 71.22
CA VAL A 28 58.28 48.55 70.88
C VAL A 28 58.25 48.77 69.37
N VAL A 29 57.64 47.83 68.65
CA VAL A 29 57.34 47.97 67.22
C VAL A 29 56.48 49.23 67.04
N SER A 30 56.85 50.09 66.10
CA SER A 30 56.20 51.39 65.90
C SER A 30 54.72 51.20 65.48
N PRO A 31 53.73 51.84 66.14
CA PRO A 31 52.30 51.69 65.85
C PRO A 31 51.91 51.96 64.39
N PHE A 32 52.71 52.75 63.68
CA PHE A 32 52.53 53.08 62.26
C PHE A 32 52.81 51.90 61.31
N LEU A 33 53.77 51.04 61.64
CA LEU A 33 54.06 49.84 60.84
C LEU A 33 52.97 48.77 61.03
N GLN A 34 52.44 48.64 62.25
CA GLN A 34 51.29 47.77 62.53
C GLN A 34 50.02 48.24 61.82
N ALA A 35 49.75 49.54 61.78
CA ALA A 35 48.58 50.10 61.08
C ALA A 35 48.65 49.87 59.56
N LYS A 36 49.85 49.98 58.96
CA LYS A 36 50.04 49.72 57.53
C LYS A 36 49.95 48.23 57.19
N GLU A 37 50.48 47.35 58.03
CA GLU A 37 50.32 45.91 57.88
C GLU A 37 48.86 45.46 58.01
N THR A 38 48.07 46.08 58.90
CA THR A 38 46.62 45.81 59.00
C THR A 38 45.85 46.32 57.79
N GLU A 39 46.19 47.49 57.25
CA GLU A 39 45.55 48.05 56.05
C GLU A 39 45.89 47.22 54.78
N ASP A 40 47.15 46.78 54.66
CA ASP A 40 47.58 45.88 53.57
C ASP A 40 46.92 44.49 53.68
N GLN A 41 46.68 43.99 54.91
CA GLN A 41 45.92 42.76 55.15
C GLN A 41 44.44 42.89 54.78
N GLU A 42 43.77 43.98 55.19
CA GLU A 42 42.39 44.26 54.82
C GLU A 42 42.22 44.43 53.30
N ALA A 43 43.15 45.14 52.65
CA ALA A 43 43.17 45.28 51.20
C ALA A 43 43.38 43.93 50.48
N ALA A 44 44.21 43.04 51.03
CA ALA A 44 44.41 41.70 50.50
C ALA A 44 43.15 40.82 50.68
N GLU A 45 42.48 40.91 51.82
CA GLU A 45 41.20 40.21 52.06
C GLU A 45 40.08 40.71 51.16
N LEU A 46 39.96 42.03 50.96
CA LEU A 46 39.02 42.62 50.03
C LEU A 46 39.28 42.16 48.59
N ARG A 47 40.54 42.13 48.14
CA ARG A 47 40.89 41.60 46.81
C ARG A 47 40.49 40.14 46.65
N LYS A 48 40.74 39.32 47.67
CA LYS A 48 40.35 37.90 47.68
C LYS A 48 38.83 37.73 47.64
N ASN A 49 38.09 38.61 48.33
CA ASN A 49 36.63 38.60 48.31
C ASN A 49 36.08 39.03 46.94
N VAL A 50 36.66 40.05 46.31
CA VAL A 50 36.31 40.47 44.94
C VAL A 50 36.57 39.34 43.96
N GLU A 51 37.73 38.69 44.02
CA GLU A 51 38.07 37.57 43.13
C GLU A 51 37.11 36.38 43.31
N ARG A 52 36.69 36.09 44.55
CA ARG A 52 35.68 35.05 44.82
C ARG A 52 34.30 35.43 44.27
N ILE A 53 33.91 36.69 44.37
CA ILE A 53 32.65 37.20 43.79
C ILE A 53 32.68 37.09 42.27
N ASP A 54 33.78 37.49 41.63
CA ASP A 54 33.94 37.41 40.17
C ASP A 54 33.89 35.95 39.67
N GLN A 55 34.54 35.03 40.39
CA GLN A 55 34.45 33.60 40.10
C GLN A 55 32.99 33.09 40.20
N SER A 56 32.29 33.49 41.26
CA SER A 56 30.89 33.10 41.50
C SER A 56 29.95 33.67 40.43
N LEU A 57 30.16 34.92 40.00
CA LEU A 57 29.40 35.56 38.91
C LEU A 57 29.65 34.88 37.57
N SER A 58 30.90 34.53 37.27
CA SER A 58 31.27 33.79 36.06
C SER A 58 30.60 32.41 36.02
N GLU A 59 30.55 31.69 37.14
CA GLU A 59 29.83 30.41 37.22
C GLU A 59 28.32 30.56 37.02
N LEU A 60 27.71 31.59 37.64
CA LEU A 60 26.29 31.88 37.51
C LEU A 60 25.91 32.27 36.06
N LEU A 61 26.76 33.03 35.38
CA LEU A 61 26.59 33.36 33.95
C LEU A 61 26.70 32.12 33.05
N LYS A 62 27.63 31.20 33.34
CA LYS A 62 27.73 29.91 32.62
C LYS A 62 26.47 29.07 32.82
N PHE A 63 25.97 29.01 34.06
CA PHE A 63 24.74 28.29 34.40
C PHE A 63 23.52 28.85 33.66
N LEU A 64 23.33 30.17 33.69
CA LEU A 64 22.26 30.85 32.97
C LEU A 64 22.33 30.60 31.45
N ASN A 65 23.53 30.61 30.87
CA ASN A 65 23.71 30.32 29.44
C ASN A 65 23.35 28.87 29.10
N THR A 66 23.71 27.90 29.97
CA THR A 66 23.28 26.50 29.78
C THR A 66 21.79 26.31 29.92
N ASP A 67 21.14 27.01 30.85
CA ASP A 67 19.68 26.92 31.04
C ASP A 67 18.91 27.59 29.90
N ASN A 68 19.39 28.71 29.36
CA ASN A 68 18.83 29.31 28.15
C ASN A 68 18.92 28.36 26.95
N LYS A 69 20.07 27.70 26.76
CA LYS A 69 20.21 26.68 25.69
C LYS A 69 19.27 25.50 25.87
N ARG A 70 19.03 25.06 27.11
CA ARG A 70 18.05 24.00 27.41
C ARG A 70 16.63 24.45 27.10
N ALA A 71 16.28 25.69 27.44
CA ALA A 71 14.97 26.27 27.10
C ALA A 71 14.75 26.31 25.58
N ASP A 72 15.76 26.70 24.80
CA ASP A 72 15.68 26.70 23.33
C ASP A 72 15.49 25.29 22.76
N ILE A 73 16.21 24.29 23.30
CA ILE A 73 16.04 22.88 22.89
C ILE A 73 14.64 22.39 23.21
N LEU A 74 14.12 22.68 24.41
CA LEU A 74 12.77 22.29 24.80
C LEU A 74 11.71 22.92 23.91
N MET A 75 11.86 24.20 23.55
CA MET A 75 10.95 24.86 22.61
C MET A 75 11.00 24.22 21.22
N SER A 76 12.18 23.85 20.73
CA SER A 76 12.32 23.13 19.45
C SER A 76 11.64 21.76 19.50
N GLN A 77 11.87 21.00 20.57
CA GLN A 77 11.26 19.68 20.76
C GLN A 77 9.74 19.76 20.87
N GLU A 78 9.20 20.77 21.56
CA GLU A 78 7.76 20.98 21.66
C GLU A 78 7.15 21.24 20.28
N LYS A 79 7.83 22.03 19.44
CA LYS A 79 7.40 22.28 18.06
C LYS A 79 7.42 21.00 17.22
N ASP A 80 8.47 20.18 17.35
CA ASP A 80 8.57 18.91 16.63
C ASP A 80 7.47 17.93 17.07
N ILE A 81 7.18 17.85 18.38
CA ILE A 81 6.09 17.04 18.93
C ILE A 81 4.74 17.50 18.37
N GLN A 82 4.49 18.81 18.28
CA GLN A 82 3.27 19.34 17.69
C GLN A 82 3.15 18.99 16.21
N SER A 83 4.24 19.10 15.45
CA SER A 83 4.27 18.72 14.04
C SER A 83 3.98 17.23 13.84
N LEU A 84 4.62 16.37 14.63
CA LEU A 84 4.42 14.92 14.56
C LEU A 84 2.99 14.53 14.94
N ARG A 85 2.39 15.19 15.93
CA ARG A 85 0.99 14.96 16.30
C ARG A 85 0.03 15.31 15.16
N ALA A 86 0.25 16.44 14.49
CA ALA A 86 -0.57 16.85 13.35
C ALA A 86 -0.42 15.88 12.16
N GLU A 87 0.80 15.38 11.90
CA GLU A 87 1.03 14.38 10.86
C GLU A 87 0.36 13.04 11.18
N LEU A 88 0.41 12.61 12.45
CA LEU A 88 -0.21 11.38 12.91
C LEU A 88 -1.75 11.46 12.80
N GLU A 89 -2.35 12.57 13.19
CA GLU A 89 -3.79 12.81 13.03
C GLU A 89 -4.21 12.77 11.55
N LYS A 90 -3.43 13.40 10.67
CA LYS A 90 -3.67 13.33 9.23
C LYS A 90 -3.60 11.89 8.71
N LYS A 91 -2.61 11.11 9.16
CA LYS A 91 -2.45 9.70 8.76
C LYS A 91 -3.58 8.81 9.27
N ASP A 92 -4.08 9.06 10.48
CA ASP A 92 -5.24 8.36 11.03
C ASP A 92 -6.53 8.67 10.23
N GLN A 93 -6.69 9.91 9.79
CA GLN A 93 -7.78 10.29 8.91
C GLN A 93 -7.68 9.60 7.54
N GLU A 94 -6.49 9.62 6.91
CA GLU A 94 -6.23 8.91 5.64
C GLU A 94 -6.50 7.39 5.77
N ASN A 95 -6.08 6.77 6.87
CA ASN A 95 -6.35 5.35 7.13
C ASN A 95 -7.85 5.07 7.26
N THR A 96 -8.58 5.94 7.97
CA THR A 96 -10.03 5.81 8.13
C THR A 96 -10.75 5.86 6.79
N GLU A 97 -10.37 6.80 5.91
CA GLU A 97 -10.92 6.91 4.56
C GLU A 97 -10.59 5.67 3.70
N LEU A 98 -9.36 5.16 3.78
CA LEU A 98 -8.96 3.94 3.08
C LEU A 98 -9.77 2.72 3.56
N TYR A 99 -9.99 2.58 4.87
CA TYR A 99 -10.83 1.49 5.40
C TYR A 99 -12.27 1.57 4.89
N GLN A 100 -12.86 2.77 4.83
CA GLN A 100 -14.19 2.97 4.26
C GLN A 100 -14.25 2.61 2.76
N GLN A 101 -13.22 2.98 1.99
CA GLN A 101 -13.13 2.61 0.57
C GLN A 101 -13.00 1.09 0.39
N ILE A 102 -12.18 0.43 1.20
CA ILE A 102 -12.04 -1.04 1.17
C ILE A 102 -13.38 -1.70 1.48
N GLU A 103 -14.10 -1.23 2.51
CA GLU A 103 -15.41 -1.78 2.86
C GLU A 103 -16.43 -1.60 1.74
N HIS A 104 -16.50 -0.40 1.14
CA HIS A 104 -17.35 -0.11 0.00
C HIS A 104 -17.04 -1.05 -1.19
N LEU A 105 -15.77 -1.16 -1.57
CA LEU A 105 -15.35 -2.03 -2.68
C LEU A 105 -15.64 -3.50 -2.38
N GLN A 106 -15.46 -3.96 -1.15
CA GLN A 106 -15.82 -5.34 -0.76
C GLN A 106 -17.34 -5.58 -0.80
N ALA A 107 -18.14 -4.59 -0.39
CA ALA A 107 -19.61 -4.67 -0.49
C ALA A 107 -20.07 -4.70 -1.96
N GLU A 108 -19.47 -3.87 -2.81
CA GLU A 108 -19.74 -3.85 -4.24
C GLU A 108 -19.34 -5.18 -4.91
N ASN A 109 -18.16 -5.71 -4.58
CA ASN A 109 -17.68 -6.98 -5.11
C ASN A 109 -18.56 -8.16 -4.65
N ARG A 110 -19.04 -8.16 -3.40
CA ARG A 110 -20.06 -9.12 -2.94
C ARG A 110 -21.38 -8.99 -3.71
N ARG A 111 -21.82 -7.76 -3.98
CA ARG A 111 -23.05 -7.51 -4.76
C ARG A 111 -22.92 -7.99 -6.21
N LEU A 112 -21.76 -7.74 -6.84
CA LEU A 112 -21.46 -8.22 -8.19
C LEU A 112 -21.30 -9.74 -8.23
N SER A 113 -20.65 -10.34 -7.22
CA SER A 113 -20.55 -11.79 -7.09
C SER A 113 -21.92 -12.44 -6.93
N HIS A 114 -22.86 -11.84 -6.19
CA HIS A 114 -24.23 -12.35 -6.10
C HIS A 114 -25.03 -12.17 -7.40
N LYS A 115 -24.78 -11.10 -8.16
CA LYS A 115 -25.37 -10.92 -9.51
C LYS A 115 -24.78 -11.87 -10.56
N THR A 116 -23.54 -12.33 -10.36
CA THR A 116 -22.82 -13.24 -11.28
C THR A 116 -22.83 -14.69 -10.79
N SER A 117 -23.46 -14.96 -9.64
CA SER A 117 -23.80 -16.29 -9.13
C SER A 117 -24.99 -16.85 -9.93
N VAL A 118 -24.79 -16.96 -11.23
CA VAL A 118 -25.69 -17.63 -12.17
C VAL A 118 -25.59 -19.11 -11.80
N SER A 119 -26.71 -19.70 -11.37
CA SER A 119 -26.84 -21.15 -11.14
C SER A 119 -26.34 -21.90 -12.39
N PRO A 120 -25.79 -23.11 -12.31
CA PRO A 120 -25.55 -23.93 -13.50
C PRO A 120 -26.75 -23.99 -14.43
N ASP A 121 -27.97 -24.07 -13.87
CA ASP A 121 -29.22 -24.04 -14.62
C ASP A 121 -29.42 -22.70 -15.36
N ASP A 122 -29.16 -21.58 -14.70
CA ASP A 122 -29.26 -20.25 -15.31
C ASP A 122 -28.22 -20.06 -16.43
N ARG A 123 -27.06 -20.74 -16.39
CA ARG A 123 -26.04 -20.67 -17.46
C ARG A 123 -26.50 -21.42 -18.70
N ASP A 124 -27.09 -22.60 -18.50
CA ASP A 124 -27.65 -23.39 -19.58
C ASP A 124 -28.81 -22.64 -20.23
N GLU A 125 -29.66 -21.98 -19.45
CA GLU A 125 -30.72 -21.10 -19.96
C GLU A 125 -30.16 -19.94 -20.79
N ILE A 126 -29.16 -19.20 -20.28
CA ILE A 126 -28.53 -18.10 -21.03
C ILE A 126 -27.97 -18.59 -22.37
N VAL A 127 -27.27 -19.72 -22.37
CA VAL A 127 -26.67 -20.27 -23.60
C VAL A 127 -27.75 -20.67 -24.60
N LYS A 128 -28.85 -21.27 -24.13
CA LYS A 128 -29.99 -21.62 -24.97
C LYS A 128 -30.70 -20.39 -25.53
N ASP A 129 -30.90 -19.37 -24.71
CA ASP A 129 -31.50 -18.11 -25.13
C ASP A 129 -30.66 -17.44 -26.22
N MET A 130 -29.34 -17.38 -26.05
CA MET A 130 -28.44 -16.86 -27.10
C MET A 130 -28.55 -17.66 -28.41
N ALA A 131 -28.61 -18.99 -28.34
CA ALA A 131 -28.75 -19.81 -29.53
C ALA A 131 -30.13 -19.62 -30.21
N LEU A 132 -31.20 -19.42 -29.44
CA LEU A 132 -32.52 -19.10 -29.97
C LEU A 132 -32.60 -17.70 -30.61
N GLU A 133 -31.91 -16.73 -30.04
CA GLU A 133 -31.81 -15.39 -30.63
C GLU A 133 -31.12 -15.43 -32.00
N VAL A 134 -30.08 -16.27 -32.15
CA VAL A 134 -29.36 -16.45 -33.42
C VAL A 134 -30.28 -17.02 -34.51
N THR A 135 -31.28 -17.85 -34.16
CA THR A 135 -32.24 -18.34 -35.16
C THR A 135 -33.33 -17.33 -35.53
N GLY A 136 -33.31 -16.12 -34.95
CA GLY A 136 -34.40 -15.16 -35.09
C GLY A 136 -35.67 -15.59 -34.33
N ASN A 137 -35.52 -16.40 -33.28
CA ASN A 137 -36.61 -17.03 -32.52
C ASN A 137 -37.46 -18.01 -33.36
N ASP A 138 -36.80 -18.85 -34.16
CA ASP A 138 -37.47 -19.91 -34.92
C ASP A 138 -38.32 -20.81 -33.98
N PRO A 139 -39.62 -21.02 -34.26
CA PRO A 139 -40.51 -21.74 -33.35
C PRO A 139 -40.17 -23.23 -33.23
N VAL A 140 -39.71 -23.87 -34.31
CA VAL A 140 -39.39 -25.32 -34.33
C VAL A 140 -38.13 -25.58 -33.50
N PHE A 141 -37.11 -24.75 -33.71
CA PHE A 141 -35.89 -24.76 -32.92
C PHE A 141 -36.17 -24.36 -31.47
N GLY A 142 -37.03 -23.36 -31.24
CA GLY A 142 -37.43 -22.87 -29.92
C GLY A 142 -38.15 -23.90 -29.06
N GLU A 143 -38.96 -24.77 -29.65
CA GLU A 143 -39.55 -25.91 -28.92
C GLU A 143 -38.51 -26.98 -28.60
N SER A 144 -37.59 -27.23 -29.53
CA SER A 144 -36.54 -28.22 -29.39
C SER A 144 -35.53 -27.85 -28.29
N ILE A 145 -35.05 -26.60 -28.30
CA ILE A 145 -33.98 -26.11 -27.42
C ILE A 145 -34.35 -26.09 -25.94
N LYS A 146 -35.64 -25.91 -25.62
CA LYS A 146 -36.15 -26.00 -24.25
C LYS A 146 -35.91 -27.38 -23.64
N ASN A 147 -35.99 -28.43 -24.46
CA ASN A 147 -35.85 -29.83 -24.02
C ASN A 147 -34.39 -30.31 -24.00
N PHE A 148 -33.47 -29.56 -24.58
CA PHE A 148 -32.07 -29.93 -24.64
C PHE A 148 -31.39 -29.86 -23.27
N GLN A 149 -30.47 -30.78 -23.03
CA GLN A 149 -29.60 -30.77 -21.85
C GLN A 149 -28.15 -30.67 -22.31
N ILE A 150 -27.36 -29.82 -21.66
CA ILE A 150 -25.93 -29.67 -21.96
C ILE A 150 -25.15 -30.71 -21.15
N ASP A 151 -25.27 -31.98 -21.53
CA ASP A 151 -24.79 -33.14 -20.75
C ASP A 151 -23.88 -34.11 -21.52
N GLY A 152 -23.36 -33.68 -22.67
CA GLY A 152 -22.54 -34.48 -23.59
C GLY A 152 -23.35 -35.32 -24.59
N THR A 153 -24.68 -35.39 -24.45
CA THR A 153 -25.57 -36.08 -25.40
C THR A 153 -26.19 -35.15 -26.43
N LEU A 154 -26.01 -33.84 -26.26
CA LEU A 154 -26.62 -32.81 -27.10
C LEU A 154 -26.35 -32.97 -28.60
N PRO A 155 -25.13 -33.33 -29.06
CA PRO A 155 -24.87 -33.57 -30.48
C PRO A 155 -25.76 -34.67 -31.10
N LEU A 156 -26.17 -35.66 -30.31
CA LEU A 156 -27.09 -36.72 -30.78
C LEU A 156 -28.50 -36.16 -30.97
N GLN A 157 -28.97 -35.35 -30.03
CA GLN A 157 -30.31 -34.76 -30.05
C GLN A 157 -30.46 -33.76 -31.21
N ILE A 158 -29.48 -32.85 -31.35
CA ILE A 158 -29.43 -31.85 -32.42
C ILE A 158 -29.38 -32.52 -33.79
N ALA A 159 -28.48 -33.49 -33.98
CA ALA A 159 -28.35 -34.16 -35.27
C ALA A 159 -29.64 -34.90 -35.65
N LYS A 160 -30.35 -35.50 -34.68
CA LYS A 160 -31.62 -36.18 -34.93
C LYS A 160 -32.71 -35.22 -35.40
N ILE A 161 -32.79 -34.03 -34.82
CA ILE A 161 -33.80 -33.05 -35.21
C ILE A 161 -33.52 -32.52 -36.61
N ILE A 162 -32.26 -32.18 -36.91
CA ILE A 162 -31.87 -31.74 -38.26
C ILE A 162 -32.14 -32.88 -39.26
N GLU A 163 -31.74 -34.11 -38.93
CA GLU A 163 -32.00 -35.27 -39.79
C GLU A 163 -33.49 -35.44 -40.08
N ASN A 164 -34.35 -35.34 -39.06
CA ASN A 164 -35.80 -35.41 -39.27
C ASN A 164 -36.32 -34.29 -40.18
N HIS A 165 -35.85 -33.06 -39.98
CA HIS A 165 -36.25 -31.92 -40.78
C HIS A 165 -35.85 -32.10 -42.26
N LEU A 166 -34.62 -32.59 -42.52
CA LEU A 166 -34.17 -32.89 -43.88
C LEU A 166 -34.96 -34.05 -44.51
N LYS A 167 -35.33 -35.09 -43.74
CA LYS A 167 -36.20 -36.17 -44.24
C LYS A 167 -37.56 -35.66 -44.68
N GLN A 168 -38.15 -34.75 -43.90
CA GLN A 168 -39.42 -34.13 -44.24
C GLN A 168 -39.30 -33.26 -45.49
N LEU A 169 -38.27 -32.41 -45.55
CA LEU A 169 -38.01 -31.51 -46.68
C LEU A 169 -37.80 -32.27 -48.00
N LEU A 170 -37.02 -33.36 -47.97
CA LEU A 170 -36.69 -34.15 -49.15
C LEU A 170 -37.71 -35.25 -49.45
N ASN A 171 -38.62 -35.56 -48.51
CA ASN A 171 -39.47 -36.75 -48.53
C ASN A 171 -38.67 -38.04 -48.81
N SER A 172 -37.54 -38.18 -48.10
CA SER A 172 -36.55 -39.24 -48.27
C SER A 172 -36.22 -39.88 -46.91
N ASP A 173 -36.02 -41.20 -46.89
CA ASP A 173 -35.64 -41.96 -45.68
C ASP A 173 -34.12 -42.18 -45.58
N GLY A 174 -33.32 -41.38 -46.30
CA GLY A 174 -31.86 -41.47 -46.33
C GLY A 174 -31.20 -41.30 -44.95
N THR A 175 -29.95 -41.75 -44.86
CA THR A 175 -29.09 -41.47 -43.70
C THR A 175 -28.74 -39.98 -43.63
N PHE A 176 -28.35 -39.48 -42.46
CA PHE A 176 -27.99 -38.05 -42.33
C PHE A 176 -26.91 -37.59 -43.32
N TYR A 177 -25.99 -38.47 -43.75
CA TYR A 177 -25.02 -38.12 -44.78
C TYR A 177 -25.68 -37.97 -46.16
N GLU A 178 -26.53 -38.91 -46.53
CA GLU A 178 -27.24 -38.91 -47.83
C GLU A 178 -28.19 -37.73 -47.92
N LEU A 179 -28.92 -37.39 -46.86
CA LEU A 179 -29.81 -36.23 -46.83
C LEU A 179 -29.06 -34.91 -47.02
N ILE A 180 -27.88 -34.76 -46.41
CA ILE A 180 -27.03 -33.56 -46.63
C ILE A 180 -26.61 -33.49 -48.11
N GLN A 181 -26.21 -34.61 -48.70
CA GLN A 181 -25.79 -34.66 -50.10
C GLN A 181 -26.97 -34.37 -51.06
N GLU A 182 -28.15 -34.92 -50.78
CA GLU A 182 -29.36 -34.66 -51.57
C GLU A 182 -29.76 -33.18 -51.50
N CYS A 183 -29.65 -32.53 -50.33
CA CYS A 183 -29.87 -31.09 -50.20
C CYS A 183 -28.84 -30.25 -50.97
N ASP A 184 -27.56 -30.65 -50.95
CA ASP A 184 -26.48 -30.00 -51.70
C ASP A 184 -26.69 -30.14 -53.23
N ASP A 185 -26.95 -31.36 -53.69
CA ASP A 185 -27.22 -31.68 -55.10
C ASP A 185 -28.46 -30.93 -55.61
N ALA A 186 -29.48 -30.76 -54.76
CA ALA A 186 -30.69 -29.99 -55.05
C ALA A 186 -30.55 -28.47 -54.84
N GLN A 187 -29.39 -27.99 -54.37
CA GLN A 187 -29.11 -26.59 -54.04
C GLN A 187 -30.10 -25.99 -53.03
N LEU A 188 -30.58 -26.81 -52.09
CA LEU A 188 -31.46 -26.39 -51.00
C LEU A 188 -30.70 -25.79 -49.81
N LEU A 189 -29.41 -26.10 -49.69
CA LEU A 189 -28.50 -25.55 -48.69
C LEU A 189 -27.30 -24.92 -49.41
N ASP A 190 -26.76 -23.85 -48.84
CA ASP A 190 -25.51 -23.26 -49.31
C ASP A 190 -24.27 -24.02 -48.78
N GLU A 191 -23.10 -23.70 -49.30
CA GLU A 191 -21.84 -24.39 -48.97
C GLU A 191 -21.53 -24.34 -47.45
N ASP A 192 -21.80 -23.20 -46.82
CA ASP A 192 -21.59 -23.02 -45.38
C ASP A 192 -22.56 -23.87 -44.56
N SER A 193 -23.84 -23.94 -44.94
CA SER A 193 -24.84 -24.80 -44.30
C SER A 193 -24.52 -26.29 -44.45
N VAL A 194 -24.07 -26.71 -45.63
CA VAL A 194 -23.59 -28.10 -45.86
C VAL A 194 -22.40 -28.41 -44.94
N SER A 195 -21.45 -27.49 -44.83
CA SER A 195 -20.28 -27.61 -43.95
C SER A 195 -20.67 -27.70 -42.46
N LEU A 196 -21.62 -26.88 -42.02
CA LEU A 196 -22.18 -26.91 -40.66
C LEU A 196 -22.88 -28.26 -40.39
N ALA A 197 -23.72 -28.73 -41.32
CA ALA A 197 -24.42 -30.00 -41.18
C ALA A 197 -23.44 -31.19 -41.09
N HIS A 198 -22.40 -31.21 -41.93
CA HIS A 198 -21.33 -32.21 -41.84
C HIS A 198 -20.53 -32.13 -40.55
N SER A 199 -20.28 -30.92 -40.04
CA SER A 199 -19.62 -30.72 -38.75
C SER A 199 -20.44 -31.30 -37.60
N ILE A 200 -21.75 -31.04 -37.57
CA ILE A 200 -22.68 -31.64 -36.60
C ILE A 200 -22.70 -33.16 -36.71
N ARG A 201 -22.80 -33.71 -37.94
CA ARG A 201 -22.73 -35.15 -38.21
C ARG A 201 -21.45 -35.79 -37.66
N LYS A 202 -20.31 -35.12 -37.82
CA LYS A 202 -19.02 -35.58 -37.29
C LYS A 202 -19.03 -35.62 -35.76
N GLN A 203 -19.52 -34.57 -35.11
CA GLN A 203 -19.63 -34.54 -33.64
C GLN A 203 -20.55 -35.64 -33.11
N ARG A 204 -21.73 -35.82 -33.74
CA ARG A 204 -22.66 -36.92 -33.44
C ARG A 204 -21.95 -38.27 -33.49
N ASN A 205 -21.20 -38.56 -34.55
CA ASN A 205 -20.49 -39.84 -34.70
C ASN A 205 -19.43 -40.05 -33.61
N MET A 206 -18.70 -38.99 -33.22
CA MET A 206 -17.71 -39.09 -32.17
C MET A 206 -18.34 -39.42 -30.81
N VAL A 207 -19.50 -38.84 -30.51
CA VAL A 207 -20.28 -39.14 -29.30
C VAL A 207 -20.87 -40.55 -29.37
N ALA A 208 -21.55 -40.90 -30.47
CA ALA A 208 -22.25 -42.18 -30.63
C ALA A 208 -21.33 -43.40 -30.57
N HIS A 209 -20.11 -43.29 -31.09
CA HIS A 209 -19.17 -44.42 -31.14
C HIS A 209 -18.13 -44.38 -30.02
N SER A 210 -18.28 -43.52 -28.99
CA SER A 210 -17.30 -43.36 -27.90
C SER A 210 -15.87 -43.07 -28.38
N HIS A 211 -15.72 -42.41 -29.53
CA HIS A 211 -14.41 -41.96 -30.05
C HIS A 211 -14.02 -40.57 -29.50
N GLY A 212 -14.81 -40.02 -28.58
CA GLY A 212 -14.60 -38.73 -27.95
C GLY A 212 -13.78 -38.81 -26.65
N PRO A 213 -13.07 -37.74 -26.27
CA PRO A 213 -12.43 -37.66 -24.96
C PRO A 213 -13.45 -37.78 -23.83
N GLU A 214 -13.14 -38.55 -22.78
CA GLU A 214 -13.98 -38.63 -21.58
C GLU A 214 -13.98 -37.35 -20.74
N ASP A 215 -13.07 -36.40 -21.05
CA ASP A 215 -12.92 -35.10 -20.37
C ASP A 215 -14.24 -34.30 -20.42
N PRO A 216 -14.87 -34.01 -19.26
CA PRO A 216 -16.11 -33.23 -19.19
C PRO A 216 -16.03 -31.88 -19.90
N ARG A 217 -14.88 -31.21 -19.88
CA ARG A 217 -14.70 -29.90 -20.54
C ARG A 217 -14.83 -30.01 -22.05
N ILE A 218 -14.32 -31.11 -22.63
CA ILE A 218 -14.40 -31.37 -24.06
C ILE A 218 -15.84 -31.75 -24.45
N LYS A 219 -16.56 -32.48 -23.59
CA LYS A 219 -17.99 -32.79 -23.80
C LYS A 219 -18.83 -31.51 -23.86
N THR A 220 -18.72 -30.65 -22.85
CA THR A 220 -19.40 -29.35 -22.85
C THR A 220 -19.01 -28.50 -24.06
N GLY A 221 -17.73 -28.47 -24.44
CA GLY A 221 -17.28 -27.75 -25.64
C GLY A 221 -17.94 -28.26 -26.93
N ARG A 222 -18.17 -29.57 -27.05
CA ARG A 222 -18.88 -30.18 -28.20
C ARG A 222 -20.36 -29.83 -28.21
N ASP A 223 -21.00 -29.86 -27.04
CA ASP A 223 -22.40 -29.48 -26.90
C ASP A 223 -22.61 -28.04 -27.36
N LEU A 224 -21.80 -27.11 -26.84
CA LEU A 224 -21.84 -25.70 -27.24
C LEU A 224 -21.56 -25.52 -28.73
N PHE A 225 -20.55 -26.21 -29.27
CA PHE A 225 -20.25 -26.16 -30.70
C PHE A 225 -21.45 -26.61 -31.55
N CYS A 226 -22.06 -27.76 -31.21
CA CYS A 226 -23.21 -28.27 -31.94
C CYS A 226 -24.44 -27.38 -31.81
N LEU A 227 -24.66 -26.80 -30.63
CA LEU A 227 -25.76 -25.88 -30.38
C LEU A 227 -25.66 -24.63 -31.26
N PHE A 228 -24.49 -23.98 -31.29
CA PHE A 228 -24.29 -22.79 -32.12
C PHE A 228 -24.20 -23.10 -33.61
N ALA A 229 -23.62 -24.24 -34.00
CA ALA A 229 -23.65 -24.68 -35.39
C ALA A 229 -25.09 -24.92 -35.86
N ALA A 230 -25.94 -25.50 -35.01
CA ALA A 230 -27.35 -25.70 -35.32
C ALA A 230 -28.13 -24.39 -35.36
N SER A 231 -27.87 -23.44 -34.46
CA SER A 231 -28.54 -22.14 -34.50
C SER A 231 -28.19 -21.33 -35.75
N LEU A 232 -26.99 -21.51 -36.30
CA LEU A 232 -26.61 -20.89 -37.58
C LEU A 232 -27.20 -21.63 -38.78
N LEU A 233 -27.35 -22.96 -38.69
CA LEU A 233 -27.89 -23.78 -39.78
C LEU A 233 -29.40 -23.67 -39.92
N PHE A 234 -30.15 -23.65 -38.81
CA PHE A 234 -31.60 -23.73 -38.82
C PHE A 234 -32.30 -22.66 -39.69
N PRO A 235 -31.90 -21.38 -39.62
CA PRO A 235 -32.49 -20.33 -40.46
C PRO A 235 -32.27 -20.53 -41.97
N GLU A 236 -31.22 -21.26 -42.35
CA GLU A 236 -30.86 -21.53 -43.74
C GLU A 236 -31.55 -22.78 -44.30
N ILE A 237 -32.14 -23.61 -43.45
CA ILE A 237 -32.96 -24.73 -43.91
C ILE A 237 -34.31 -24.18 -44.39
N PRO A 238 -34.73 -24.45 -45.63
CA PRO A 238 -36.01 -23.99 -46.14
C PRO A 238 -37.17 -24.41 -45.22
N PRO A 239 -38.09 -23.48 -44.86
CA PRO A 239 -39.25 -23.81 -44.06
C PRO A 239 -40.21 -24.74 -44.82
N GLU A 240 -40.98 -25.54 -44.08
CA GLU A 240 -42.08 -26.36 -44.63
C GLU A 240 -43.11 -25.55 -45.42
#